data_AF-A0A1M6PB05-F1
#
_entry.id   AF-A0A1M6PB05-F1
#
_cell.length_a   1.000
_cell.length_b   1.000
_cell.length_c   1.000
_cell.angle_alpha   90.00
_cell.angle_beta   90.00
_cell.angle_gamma   90.00
#
_symmetry.space_group_name_H-M   'P 1'
#
loop_
_entity.id
_entity.type
_entity.pdbx_description
1 polymer ?
#
loop_
_entity_poly.entity_id
_entity_poly.type
_entity_poly.pdbx_seq_one_letter_code
_entity_poly.pdbx_strand_id
1 'polypeptide(L)' 'QEVRTLIYTTNAIENFNRQLRKVTKAKSVFPTDDSLLKMLYLAMIDITKKWTGRRKDWGQIHSQLEIFFADRLD' A
#
# COMPACT_ATOMS: atom_id res chain seq x y z
N GLN A 1 -1.14 -21.41 0.62
CA GLN A 1 0.03 -20.69 0.08
C GLN A 1 -0.30 -19.20 -0.12
N GLU A 2 -1.50 -18.87 -0.59
CA GLU A 2 -1.87 -17.49 -0.93
C GLU A 2 -1.74 -16.44 0.18
N VAL A 3 -2.06 -16.79 1.44
CA VAL A 3 -1.83 -15.90 2.59
C VAL A 3 -0.33 -15.60 2.79
N ARG A 4 0.55 -16.62 2.65
CA ARG A 4 2.00 -16.42 2.75
C ARG A 4 2.50 -15.58 1.59
N THR A 5 2.04 -15.84 0.38
CA THR A 5 2.36 -15.03 -0.80
C THR A 5 1.97 -13.57 -0.57
N LEU A 6 0.76 -13.29 -0.05
CA LEU A 6 0.34 -11.93 0.31
C LEU A 6 1.31 -11.24 1.28
N ILE A 7 1.74 -11.92 2.33
CA ILE A 7 2.60 -11.34 3.36
C ILE A 7 4.03 -11.12 2.85
N TYR A 8 4.59 -12.08 2.12
CA TYR A 8 5.98 -12.05 1.69
C TYR A 8 6.20 -11.28 0.38
N THR A 9 5.16 -10.94 -0.38
CA THR A 9 5.32 -10.07 -1.55
C THR A 9 5.67 -8.66 -1.12
N THR A 10 6.89 -8.21 -1.44
CA THR A 10 7.35 -6.84 -1.21
C THR A 10 6.84 -5.87 -2.28
N ASN A 11 6.35 -6.37 -3.41
CA ASN A 11 5.88 -5.61 -4.57
C ASN A 11 4.94 -4.45 -4.21
N ALA A 12 4.02 -4.63 -3.25
CA ALA A 12 3.08 -3.59 -2.85
C ALA A 12 3.80 -2.39 -2.20
N ILE A 13 4.64 -2.67 -1.20
CA ILE A 13 5.40 -1.66 -0.46
C ILE A 13 6.51 -1.05 -1.33
N GLU A 14 7.22 -1.86 -2.12
CA GLU A 14 8.23 -1.39 -3.07
C GLU A 14 7.63 -0.45 -4.12
N ASN A 15 6.48 -0.81 -4.70
CA ASN A 15 5.82 0.04 -5.69
C ASN A 15 5.33 1.36 -5.08
N PHE A 16 4.80 1.33 -3.85
CA PHE A 16 4.43 2.54 -3.11
C PHE A 16 5.65 3.44 -2.87
N ASN A 17 6.73 2.89 -2.31
CA ASN A 17 7.97 3.61 -2.04
C ASN A 17 8.61 4.17 -3.32
N ARG A 18 8.57 3.43 -4.43
CA ARG A 18 9.04 3.90 -5.73
C ARG A 18 8.26 5.14 -6.20
N GLN A 19 6.94 5.15 -6.02
CA GLN A 19 6.12 6.30 -6.40
C GLN A 19 6.40 7.52 -5.52
N LEU A 20 6.58 7.33 -4.20
CA LEU A 20 7.01 8.40 -3.31
C LEU A 20 8.39 8.96 -3.69
N ARG A 21 9.37 8.10 -3.97
CA ARG A 21 10.70 8.53 -4.45
C ARG A 21 10.63 9.30 -5.76
N LYS A 22 9.71 8.92 -6.66
CA LYS A 22 9.54 9.62 -7.94
C LYS A 22 9.10 11.07 -7.73
N VAL A 23 8.16 11.33 -6.83
CA VAL A 23 7.66 12.69 -6.57
C VAL A 23 8.65 13.54 -5.79
N THR A 24 9.39 12.94 -4.85
CA THR A 24 10.40 13.68 -4.06
C THR A 24 11.68 13.94 -4.84
N LYS A 25 12.03 13.11 -5.84
CA LYS A 25 13.22 13.32 -6.68
C LYS A 25 13.22 14.67 -7.41
N ALA A 26 12.05 15.22 -7.73
CA ALA A 26 11.94 16.51 -8.41
C ALA A 26 12.23 17.71 -7.49
N LYS A 27 12.18 17.55 -6.16
CA LYS A 27 12.38 18.61 -5.18
C LYS A 27 13.35 18.15 -4.09
N SER A 28 14.60 18.59 -4.19
CA SER A 28 15.68 18.19 -3.26
C SER A 28 15.64 18.92 -1.92
N VAL A 29 15.02 20.10 -1.83
CA VAL A 29 14.95 20.92 -0.61
C VAL A 29 13.52 21.31 -0.30
N PHE A 30 13.12 21.13 0.95
CA PHE A 30 11.83 21.51 1.49
C PHE A 30 12.00 22.65 2.49
N PRO A 31 11.23 23.76 2.37
CA PRO A 31 11.34 24.89 3.29
C PRO A 31 10.95 24.56 4.74
N THR A 32 10.01 23.63 4.92
CA THR A 32 9.52 23.18 6.23
C THR A 32 9.10 21.71 6.18
N ASP A 33 9.07 21.04 7.33
CA ASP A 33 8.56 19.67 7.45
C ASP A 33 7.10 19.54 7.00
N ASP A 34 6.26 20.53 7.31
CA ASP A 34 4.87 20.60 6.84
C ASP A 34 4.76 20.61 5.31
N SER A 35 5.69 21.27 4.63
CA SER A 35 5.71 21.32 3.16
C SER A 35 6.05 19.97 2.55
N LEU A 36 6.93 19.20 3.21
CA LEU A 36 7.25 17.81 2.85
C LEU A 36 6.05 16.90 3.10
N LEU A 37 5.44 17.00 4.29
CA LEU A 37 4.29 16.19 4.68
C LEU A 37 3.12 16.40 3.71
N LYS A 38 2.80 17.65 3.36
CA LYS A 38 1.75 17.96 2.38
C LYS A 38 2.05 17.36 1.01
N MET A 39 3.30 17.39 0.55
CA MET A 39 3.67 16.78 -0.72
C MET A 39 3.48 15.27 -0.71
N LEU A 40 3.93 14.60 0.37
CA LEU A 40 3.76 13.15 0.53
C LEU A 40 2.27 12.77 0.63
N TYR A 41 1.46 13.57 1.32
CA TYR A 41 0.02 13.38 1.43
C TYR A 41 -0.68 13.47 0.07
N LEU A 42 -0.38 14.49 -0.73
CA LEU A 42 -0.94 14.63 -2.08
C LEU A 42 -0.53 13.47 -2.99
N ALA A 43 0.75 13.06 -2.92
CA ALA A 43 1.23 11.91 -3.67
C ALA A 43 0.53 10.62 -3.25
N MET A 44 0.32 10.41 -1.94
CA MET A 44 -0.43 9.27 -1.41
C MET A 44 -1.86 9.25 -1.96
N ILE A 45 -2.57 10.38 -1.94
CA ILE A 45 -3.92 10.50 -2.52
C ILE A 45 -3.93 10.05 -3.99
N ASP A 46 -2.98 10.52 -4.79
CA ASP A 46 -2.95 10.19 -6.21
C ASP A 46 -2.55 8.73 -6.49
N ILE A 47 -1.74 8.13 -5.62
CA ILE A 47 -1.43 6.70 -5.66
C ILE A 47 -2.69 5.88 -5.32
N THR A 48 -3.37 6.21 -4.22
CA THR A 48 -4.53 5.44 -3.74
C THR A 48 -5.72 5.55 -4.67
N LYS A 49 -5.90 6.68 -5.39
CA LYS A 49 -6.93 6.81 -6.44
C LYS A 49 -6.82 5.72 -7.52
N LYS A 50 -5.62 5.19 -7.78
CA LYS A 50 -5.38 4.14 -8.78
C LYS A 50 -5.53 2.73 -8.22
N TRP A 51 -5.68 2.57 -6.90
CA TRP A 51 -5.83 1.28 -6.23
C TRP A 51 -7.29 0.81 -6.27
N THR A 52 -7.82 0.66 -7.49
CA THR A 52 -9.19 0.19 -7.73
C THR A 52 -9.26 -1.32 -8.00
N GLY A 53 -8.11 -1.95 -8.26
CA GLY A 53 -8.03 -3.37 -8.57
C GLY A 53 -8.32 -4.25 -7.35
N ARG A 54 -9.23 -5.20 -7.49
CA ARG A 54 -9.38 -6.31 -6.53
C ARG A 54 -8.33 -7.37 -6.80
N ARG A 55 -7.77 -7.92 -5.73
CA ARG A 55 -6.82 -9.03 -5.82
C ARG A 55 -7.57 -10.31 -6.22
N LYS A 56 -7.09 -11.03 -7.24
CA LYS A 56 -7.79 -12.17 -7.86
C LYS A 56 -8.07 -13.32 -6.88
N ASP A 57 -7.15 -13.58 -5.97
CA ASP A 57 -7.15 -14.65 -4.97
C ASP A 57 -7.78 -14.24 -3.63
N TRP A 58 -8.43 -13.06 -3.55
CA TRP A 58 -8.97 -12.55 -2.29
C TRP A 58 -9.98 -13.48 -1.63
N GLY A 59 -10.89 -14.11 -2.39
CA GLY A 59 -11.89 -15.02 -1.82
C GLY A 59 -11.26 -16.20 -1.07
N GLN A 60 -10.21 -16.80 -1.64
CA GLN A 60 -9.50 -17.92 -1.02
C GLN A 60 -8.69 -17.46 0.21
N ILE A 61 -8.08 -16.27 0.14
CA ILE A 61 -7.37 -15.67 1.28
C ILE A 61 -8.35 -15.39 2.42
N HIS A 62 -9.52 -14.83 2.12
CA HIS A 62 -10.55 -14.51 3.10
C HIS A 62 -11.02 -15.75 3.85
N SER A 63 -11.40 -16.81 3.14
CA SER A 63 -11.83 -18.07 3.78
C SER A 63 -10.71 -18.71 4.62
N GLN A 64 -9.45 -18.60 4.21
CA GLN A 64 -8.34 -19.05 5.05
C GLN A 64 -8.21 -18.21 6.33
N LEU A 65 -8.35 -16.88 6.23
CA LEU A 65 -8.28 -15.98 7.37
C LEU A 65 -9.45 -16.21 8.35
N GLU A 66 -10.68 -16.42 7.85
CA GLU A 66 -11.83 -16.78 8.68
C GLU A 66 -11.58 -18.08 9.47
N ILE A 67 -11.00 -19.10 8.85
CA ILE A 67 -10.70 -20.36 9.55
C ILE A 67 -9.59 -20.16 10.61
N PHE A 68 -8.53 -19.40 10.29
CA PHE A 68 -7.43 -19.18 11.22
C PHE A 68 -7.76 -18.21 12.36
N PHE A 69 -8.73 -17.32 12.15
CA PHE A 69 -9.09 -16.24 13.06
C PHE A 69 -10.61 -16.12 13.25
N ALA A 70 -11.28 -17.26 13.46
CA ALA A 70 -12.73 -17.39 13.51
C ALA A 70 -13.42 -16.29 14.33
N ASP A 71 -12.96 -16.02 15.55
CA ASP A 71 -13.61 -15.07 16.45
C ASP A 71 -13.17 -13.59 16.29
N ARG A 72 -12.51 -13.23 15.18
CA ARG A 72 -11.98 -11.86 14.96
C ARG A 72 -12.50 -11.17 13.70
N LEU A 73 -13.09 -11.92 12.79
CA LEU A 73 -13.49 -11.43 11.46
C LEU A 73 -15.01 -11.41 11.26
N ASP A 74 -15.76 -11.90 12.25
CA ASP A 74 -17.22 -11.76 12.38
C ASP A 74 -17.64 -10.32 12.76
#